data_AF-A0ABD1LRD6-F1
#
_entry.id   AF-A0ABD1LRD6-F1
#
_cell.length_a   1.000
_cell.length_b   1.000
_cell.length_c   1.000
_cell.angle_alpha   90.00
_cell.angle_beta   90.00
_cell.angle_gamma   90.00
#
_symmetry.space_group_name_H-M   'P 1'
#
loop_
_entity.id
_entity.type
_entity.pdbx_description
1 polymer ?
#
loop_
_entity_poly.entity_id
_entity_poly.type
_entity_poly.pdbx_seq_one_letter_code
_entity_poly.pdbx_strand_id
1 'polypeptide(L)'
;MQHRKLTSGRPSGTDGSDYSYRMVVDSRYQLVAKGKKRLSLHFISEAVLLFIGAIFAYLPGIEADTRNTVAYSSVIVSVVSLVIANIGRRRSRSGLLRFYAVVSSIAMLLMIASLAEQHLLLKALQDSKLWRTGKFDVNDFSALQTGLLLYIVAISVLKLCTIKAVMSLLLNMAPPKKTS
;
A
#
# COMPACT_ATOMS: atom_id res chain seq x y z
N MET A 1 -29.12 -1.34 -37.82
CA MET A 1 -28.07 -0.57 -37.12
C MET A 1 -27.18 0.07 -38.18
N GLN A 2 -27.34 1.37 -38.45
CA GLN A 2 -26.54 2.08 -39.45
C GLN A 2 -25.25 2.61 -38.81
N HIS A 3 -24.11 2.15 -39.30
CA HIS A 3 -22.81 2.74 -39.03
C HIS A 3 -22.80 4.19 -39.57
N ARG A 4 -22.74 5.18 -38.67
CA ARG A 4 -22.49 6.58 -39.05
C ARG A 4 -21.02 6.72 -39.46
N LYS A 5 -20.84 7.17 -40.71
CA LYS A 5 -19.60 7.64 -41.32
C LYS A 5 -18.89 8.61 -40.35
N LEU A 6 -17.63 8.34 -40.03
CA LEU A 6 -16.73 9.28 -39.34
C LEU A 6 -16.39 10.41 -40.33
N THR A 7 -17.26 11.41 -40.45
CA THR A 7 -16.85 12.70 -40.99
C THR A 7 -15.86 13.31 -40.01
N SER A 8 -14.62 13.51 -40.46
CA SER A 8 -13.58 14.33 -39.85
C SER A 8 -14.03 15.80 -39.81
N GLY A 9 -15.09 16.11 -39.06
CA GLY A 9 -15.65 17.43 -38.89
C GLY A 9 -15.56 17.84 -37.42
N ARG A 10 -15.05 19.05 -37.18
CA ARG A 10 -14.98 19.68 -35.85
C ARG A 10 -16.36 19.57 -35.17
N PRO A 11 -16.46 19.03 -33.94
CA PRO A 11 -17.74 18.96 -33.25
C PRO A 11 -18.30 20.37 -33.09
N SER A 12 -19.49 20.61 -33.64
CA SER A 12 -20.16 21.91 -33.63
C SER A 12 -20.76 22.16 -32.24
N GLY A 13 -19.96 22.78 -31.38
CA GLY A 13 -20.35 23.36 -30.10
C GLY A 13 -19.43 24.53 -29.81
N THR A 14 -19.98 25.58 -29.19
CA THR A 14 -19.40 26.89 -28.83
C THR A 14 -17.88 27.01 -28.92
N ASP A 15 -17.42 27.96 -29.74
CA ASP A 15 -16.06 28.51 -29.94
C ASP A 15 -14.84 27.56 -29.82
N GLY A 16 -14.98 26.24 -29.82
CA GLY A 16 -13.86 25.30 -29.65
C GLY A 16 -13.09 25.38 -28.32
N SER A 17 -13.37 26.37 -27.46
CA SER A 17 -12.83 26.42 -26.11
C SER A 17 -13.43 25.28 -25.27
N ASP A 18 -14.73 24.99 -25.47
CA ASP A 18 -15.43 23.90 -24.79
C ASP A 18 -14.89 22.52 -25.22
N TYR A 19 -14.57 22.34 -26.50
CA TYR A 19 -13.96 21.09 -26.97
C TYR A 19 -12.58 20.84 -26.34
N SER A 20 -11.74 21.88 -26.29
CA SER A 20 -10.41 21.80 -25.66
C SER A 20 -10.52 21.55 -24.16
N TYR A 21 -11.49 22.19 -23.49
CA TYR A 21 -11.79 21.98 -22.09
C TYR A 21 -12.24 20.54 -21.81
N ARG A 22 -13.21 20.03 -22.58
CA ARG A 22 -13.71 18.64 -22.46
C ARG A 22 -12.60 17.61 -22.67
N MET A 23 -11.70 17.81 -23.63
CA MET A 23 -10.55 16.93 -23.86
C MET A 23 -9.58 16.85 -22.67
N VAL A 24 -9.28 17.98 -22.03
CA VAL A 24 -8.39 18.03 -20.85
C VAL A 24 -9.09 17.47 -19.61
N VAL A 25 -10.39 17.71 -19.48
CA VAL A 25 -11.19 17.29 -18.32
C VAL A 25 -11.51 15.80 -18.37
N ASP A 26 -11.96 15.27 -19.51
CA ASP A 26 -12.29 13.85 -19.67
C ASP A 26 -11.07 12.95 -19.52
N SER A 27 -9.91 13.36 -20.04
CA SER A 27 -8.66 12.62 -19.86
C SER A 27 -8.26 12.52 -18.38
N ARG A 28 -8.42 13.59 -17.59
CA ARG A 28 -8.19 13.54 -16.14
C ARG A 28 -9.19 12.65 -15.42
N TYR A 29 -10.48 12.73 -15.74
CA TYR A 29 -11.49 11.86 -15.14
C TYR A 29 -11.20 10.38 -15.43
N GLN A 30 -10.77 10.06 -16.66
CA GLN A 30 -10.34 8.71 -17.01
C GLN A 30 -9.09 8.27 -16.22
N LEU A 31 -8.11 9.15 -16.04
CA LEU A 31 -6.91 8.86 -15.23
C LEU A 31 -7.26 8.60 -13.76
N VAL A 32 -8.15 9.41 -13.18
CA VAL A 32 -8.65 9.22 -11.81
C VAL A 32 -9.43 7.90 -11.69
N ALA A 33 -10.30 7.58 -12.65
CA ALA A 33 -11.04 6.33 -12.66
C ALA A 33 -10.11 5.10 -12.77
N LYS A 34 -9.14 5.14 -13.69
CA LYS A 34 -8.11 4.10 -13.84
C LYS A 34 -7.28 3.96 -12.56
N GLY A 35 -6.85 5.07 -11.96
CA GLY A 35 -6.10 5.10 -10.71
C GLY A 35 -6.89 4.50 -9.55
N LYS A 36 -8.17 4.85 -9.40
CA LYS A 36 -9.08 4.27 -8.40
C LYS A 36 -9.28 2.77 -8.57
N LYS A 37 -9.33 2.25 -9.81
CA LYS A 37 -9.45 0.81 -10.08
C LYS A 37 -8.18 0.08 -9.64
N ARG A 38 -7.00 0.56 -10.04
CA ARG A 38 -5.71 -0.02 -9.61
C ARG A 38 -5.55 0.03 -8.10
N LEU A 39 -5.88 1.16 -7.47
CA LEU A 39 -5.81 1.31 -6.02
C LEU A 39 -6.79 0.38 -5.29
N SER A 40 -7.93 0.05 -5.90
CA SER A 40 -8.85 -0.96 -5.36
C SER A 40 -8.21 -2.34 -5.27
N LEU A 41 -7.44 -2.73 -6.30
CA LEU A 41 -6.76 -4.02 -6.32
C LEU A 41 -5.69 -4.07 -5.23
N HIS A 42 -4.92 -2.98 -5.08
CA HIS A 42 -3.93 -2.86 -4.01
C HIS A 42 -4.55 -3.01 -2.62
N PHE A 43 -5.68 -2.35 -2.35
CA PHE A 43 -6.37 -2.50 -1.06
C PHE A 43 -6.92 -3.91 -0.83
N ILE A 44 -7.37 -4.59 -1.88
CA ILE A 44 -7.80 -5.99 -1.77
C ILE A 44 -6.60 -6.89 -1.44
N SER A 45 -5.47 -6.75 -2.15
CA SER A 45 -4.27 -7.53 -1.85
C SER A 45 -3.74 -7.26 -0.44
N GLU A 46 -3.80 -6.01 0.01
CA GLU A 46 -3.38 -5.62 1.36
C GLU A 46 -4.30 -6.22 2.42
N ALA A 47 -5.62 -6.25 2.18
CA ALA A 47 -6.58 -6.91 3.07
C ALA A 47 -6.31 -8.41 3.19
N VAL A 48 -6.00 -9.08 2.08
CA VAL A 48 -5.66 -10.52 2.08
C VAL A 48 -4.39 -10.78 2.89
N LEU A 49 -3.34 -9.97 2.68
CA LEU A 49 -2.10 -10.10 3.46
C LEU A 49 -2.34 -9.81 4.95
N LEU A 50 -3.10 -8.76 5.28
CA LEU A 50 -3.49 -8.47 6.66
C LEU A 50 -4.23 -9.63 7.32
N PHE A 51 -5.11 -10.31 6.58
CA PHE A 51 -5.84 -11.48 7.08
C PHE A 51 -4.89 -12.65 7.35
N ILE A 52 -3.96 -12.93 6.44
CA ILE A 52 -2.90 -13.94 6.63
C ILE A 52 -2.07 -13.61 7.88
N GLY A 53 -1.65 -12.35 8.03
CA GLY A 53 -0.91 -11.88 9.20
C GLY A 53 -1.69 -12.01 10.50
N ALA A 54 -3.00 -11.76 10.48
CA ALA A 54 -3.87 -11.94 11.64
C ALA A 54 -3.96 -13.42 12.07
N ILE A 55 -4.03 -14.35 11.11
CA ILE A 55 -3.99 -15.79 11.39
C ILE A 55 -2.66 -16.17 12.06
N PHE A 56 -1.53 -15.69 11.52
CA PHE A 56 -0.21 -15.93 12.11
C PHE A 56 -0.03 -15.28 13.48
N ALA A 57 -0.68 -14.15 13.76
CA ALA A 57 -0.67 -13.53 15.09
C ALA A 57 -1.56 -14.29 16.09
N TYR A 58 -2.60 -14.97 15.61
CA TYR A 58 -3.53 -15.73 16.43
C TYR A 58 -2.99 -17.12 16.81
N LEU A 59 -2.33 -17.82 15.87
CA LEU A 59 -1.81 -19.19 16.06
C LEU A 59 -0.96 -19.36 17.34
N PRO A 60 0.08 -18.54 17.59
CA PRO A 60 0.94 -18.68 18.77
C PRO A 60 0.21 -18.41 20.08
N GLY A 61 -0.88 -17.63 20.05
CA GLY A 61 -1.69 -17.29 21.22
C GLY A 61 -2.59 -18.41 21.72
N ILE A 62 -2.67 -19.54 21.00
CA ILE A 62 -3.39 -20.74 21.45
C ILE A 62 -2.53 -21.55 22.43
N GLU A 63 -1.20 -21.53 22.29
CA GLU A 63 -0.27 -22.33 23.10
C GLU A 63 0.30 -21.56 24.29
N ALA A 64 0.42 -20.23 24.21
CA ALA A 64 0.98 -19.39 25.27
C ALA A 64 -0.10 -18.46 25.85
N ASP A 65 -0.22 -18.44 27.19
CA ASP A 65 -1.12 -17.56 27.95
C ASP A 65 -0.74 -16.06 27.85
N THR A 66 0.27 -15.74 27.03
CA THR A 66 0.76 -14.40 26.76
C THR A 66 0.14 -13.84 25.48
N ARG A 67 -1.11 -13.38 25.59
CA ARG A 67 -1.80 -12.66 24.52
C ARG A 67 -0.97 -11.45 24.06
N ASN A 68 -0.46 -11.49 22.82
CA ASN A 68 0.32 -10.40 22.24
C ASN A 68 -0.57 -9.21 21.85
N THR A 69 -0.93 -8.38 22.84
CA THR A 69 -1.80 -7.20 22.70
C THR A 69 -1.31 -6.20 21.65
N VAL A 70 -0.01 -6.09 21.46
CA VAL A 70 0.62 -5.22 20.45
C VAL A 70 0.31 -5.72 19.03
N ALA A 71 0.41 -7.02 18.78
CA ALA A 71 0.08 -7.60 17.48
C ALA A 71 -1.41 -7.39 17.13
N TYR A 72 -2.32 -7.65 18.09
CA TYR A 72 -3.75 -7.45 17.88
C TYR A 72 -4.12 -5.98 17.63
N SER A 73 -3.60 -5.07 18.43
CA SER A 73 -3.87 -3.63 18.24
C SER A 73 -3.35 -3.11 16.90
N SER A 74 -2.18 -3.58 16.45
CA SER A 74 -1.63 -3.26 15.13
C SER A 74 -2.53 -3.73 13.98
N VAL A 75 -3.07 -4.96 14.07
CA VAL A 75 -4.03 -5.49 13.08
C VAL A 75 -5.30 -4.65 13.05
N ILE A 76 -5.87 -4.30 14.21
CA ILE A 76 -7.08 -3.49 14.32
C ILE A 76 -6.86 -2.10 13.68
N VAL A 77 -5.77 -1.42 14.04
CA VAL A 77 -5.43 -0.10 13.47
C VAL A 77 -5.26 -0.18 11.96
N SER A 78 -4.61 -1.25 11.46
CA SER A 78 -4.41 -1.47 10.03
C SER A 78 -5.73 -1.70 9.29
N VAL A 79 -6.65 -2.49 9.86
CA VAL A 79 -7.99 -2.72 9.30
C VAL A 79 -8.78 -1.42 9.24
N VAL A 80 -8.83 -0.66 10.34
CA VAL A 80 -9.53 0.64 10.40
C VAL A 80 -8.97 1.61 9.37
N SER A 81 -7.64 1.72 9.27
CA SER A 81 -6.97 2.57 8.29
C SER A 81 -7.33 2.18 6.84
N LEU A 82 -7.39 0.88 6.53
CA LEU A 82 -7.76 0.38 5.21
C LEU A 82 -9.23 0.67 4.86
N VAL A 83 -10.14 0.56 5.84
CA VAL A 83 -11.55 0.93 5.67
C VAL A 83 -11.68 2.42 5.34
N ILE A 84 -11.01 3.28 6.11
CA ILE A 84 -10.98 4.74 5.88
C ILE A 84 -10.44 5.05 4.47
N ALA A 85 -9.37 4.37 4.05
CA ALA A 85 -8.76 4.54 2.73
C ALA A 85 -9.71 4.12 1.59
N ASN A 86 -10.41 3.01 1.75
CA ASN A 86 -11.37 2.54 0.75
C ASN A 86 -12.58 3.49 0.62
N ILE A 87 -13.06 4.04 1.74
CA ILE A 87 -14.10 5.09 1.74
C ILE A 87 -13.57 6.34 1.02
N GLY A 88 -12.34 6.77 1.34
CA GLY A 88 -11.66 7.89 0.70
C GLY A 88 -11.57 7.71 -0.82
N ARG A 89 -11.13 6.54 -1.28
CA ARG A 89 -11.02 6.19 -2.71
C ARG A 89 -12.38 6.24 -3.41
N ARG A 90 -13.42 5.63 -2.81
CA ARG A 90 -14.78 5.61 -3.39
C ARG A 90 -15.32 7.04 -3.54
N ARG A 91 -15.24 7.85 -2.48
CA ARG A 91 -15.77 9.22 -2.45
C ARG A 91 -14.83 10.30 -3.00
N SER A 92 -13.70 9.93 -3.62
CA SER A 92 -12.67 10.89 -4.08
C SER A 92 -12.20 11.90 -3.01
N ARG A 93 -12.25 11.53 -1.72
CA ARG A 93 -11.88 12.45 -0.63
C ARG A 93 -10.38 12.44 -0.41
N SER A 94 -9.68 13.41 -0.99
CA SER A 94 -8.23 13.56 -0.88
C SER A 94 -7.72 13.60 0.56
N GLY A 95 -8.46 14.19 1.49
CA GLY A 95 -8.12 14.19 2.91
C GLY A 95 -7.98 12.79 3.53
N LEU A 96 -8.92 11.88 3.23
CA LEU A 96 -8.89 10.51 3.76
C LEU A 96 -7.75 9.68 3.15
N LEU A 97 -7.46 9.87 1.86
CA LEU A 97 -6.31 9.22 1.21
C LEU A 97 -4.98 9.75 1.76
N ARG A 98 -4.88 11.06 2.04
CA ARG A 98 -3.69 11.65 2.69
C ARG A 98 -3.48 11.08 4.09
N PHE A 99 -4.54 11.01 4.89
CA PHE A 99 -4.48 10.41 6.21
C PHE A 99 -3.95 8.97 6.15
N TYR A 100 -4.51 8.13 5.29
CA TYR A 100 -4.03 6.77 5.07
C TYR A 100 -2.56 6.72 4.62
N ALA A 101 -2.14 7.62 3.71
CA ALA A 101 -0.76 7.67 3.24
C ALA A 101 0.22 8.03 4.37
N VAL A 102 -0.14 8.98 5.24
CA VAL A 102 0.68 9.37 6.40
C VAL A 102 0.79 8.22 7.39
N VAL A 103 -0.35 7.64 7.81
CA VAL A 103 -0.38 6.52 8.75
C VAL A 103 0.40 5.31 8.20
N SER A 104 0.23 4.99 6.91
CA SER A 104 0.95 3.89 6.27
C SER A 104 2.45 4.16 6.13
N SER A 105 2.85 5.41 5.93
CA SER A 105 4.28 5.80 5.89
C SER A 105 4.93 5.64 7.26
N ILE A 106 4.25 6.09 8.32
CA ILE A 106 4.73 5.92 9.71
C ILE A 106 4.85 4.43 10.05
N ALA A 107 3.84 3.63 9.73
CA ALA A 107 3.87 2.19 9.96
C ALA A 107 5.02 1.50 9.21
N MET A 108 5.31 1.92 7.98
CA MET A 108 6.44 1.41 7.20
C MET A 108 7.79 1.76 7.84
N LEU A 109 7.96 3.00 8.32
CA LEU A 109 9.18 3.42 9.02
C LEU A 109 9.39 2.62 10.31
N LEU A 110 8.33 2.42 11.10
CA LEU A 110 8.39 1.59 12.30
C LEU A 110 8.75 0.13 12.00
N MET A 111 8.21 -0.43 10.91
CA MET A 111 8.58 -1.77 10.45
C MET A 111 10.06 -1.86 10.06
N ILE A 112 10.57 -0.89 9.31
CA ILE A 112 11.99 -0.84 8.90
C ILE A 112 12.89 -0.70 10.14
N ALA A 113 12.55 0.18 11.07
CA ALA A 113 13.29 0.36 12.31
C ALA A 113 13.32 -0.93 13.15
N SER A 114 12.18 -1.60 13.29
CA SER A 114 12.07 -2.87 14.02
C SER A 114 12.92 -3.97 13.38
N LEU A 115 12.92 -4.04 12.05
CA LEU A 115 13.73 -5.00 11.30
C LEU A 115 15.23 -4.69 11.42
N ALA A 116 15.62 -3.41 11.39
CA ALA A 116 17.00 -2.97 11.59
C ALA A 116 17.50 -3.33 13.00
N GLU A 117 16.70 -3.10 14.03
CA GLU A 117 16.99 -3.52 15.42
C GLU A 117 17.18 -5.04 15.53
N GLN A 118 16.28 -5.82 14.94
CA GLN A 118 16.41 -7.28 14.93
C GLN A 118 17.68 -7.75 14.21
N HIS A 119 18.05 -7.14 13.08
CA HIS A 119 19.31 -7.45 12.40
C HIS A 119 20.53 -7.03 13.22
N LEU A 120 20.49 -5.90 13.90
CA LEU A 120 21.58 -5.43 14.75
C LEU A 120 21.78 -6.35 15.96
N LEU A 121 20.68 -6.76 16.60
CA LEU A 121 20.67 -7.73 17.69
C LEU A 121 21.16 -9.11 17.24
N LEU A 122 20.70 -9.58 16.07
CA LEU A 122 21.18 -10.83 15.49
C LEU A 122 22.67 -10.77 15.20
N LYS A 123 23.17 -9.67 14.65
CA LYS A 123 24.59 -9.47 14.37
C LYS A 123 25.42 -9.39 15.66
N ALA A 124 24.96 -8.68 16.68
CA ALA A 124 25.61 -8.62 17.99
C ALA A 124 25.66 -10.00 18.68
N LEU A 125 24.57 -10.77 18.60
CA LEU A 125 24.52 -12.15 19.07
C LEU A 125 25.46 -13.05 18.25
N GLN A 126 25.51 -12.85 16.93
CA GLN A 126 26.38 -13.59 16.03
C GLN A 126 27.86 -13.32 16.34
N ASP A 127 28.25 -12.07 16.51
CA ASP A 127 29.61 -11.69 16.91
C ASP A 127 29.97 -12.26 18.29
N SER A 128 29.02 -12.30 19.23
CA SER A 128 29.22 -12.92 20.55
C SER A 128 29.32 -14.45 20.52
N LYS A 129 28.58 -15.12 19.61
CA LYS A 129 28.63 -16.58 19.42
C LYS A 129 29.81 -17.03 18.55
N LEU A 130 30.23 -16.20 17.57
CA LEU A 130 31.41 -16.41 16.73
C LEU A 130 32.67 -16.42 17.60
N TRP A 131 32.74 -15.57 18.62
CA TRP A 131 33.77 -15.61 19.65
C TRP A 131 33.75 -16.91 20.47
N ARG A 132 32.55 -17.47 20.74
CA ARG A 132 32.36 -18.62 21.65
C ARG A 132 32.44 -19.99 20.96
N THR A 133 32.15 -20.07 19.66
CA THR A 133 32.04 -21.33 18.90
C THR A 133 32.20 -21.04 17.42
N GLY A 134 33.41 -21.22 16.87
CA GLY A 134 33.78 -20.87 15.49
C GLY A 134 33.18 -21.75 14.38
N LYS A 135 31.89 -22.06 14.41
CA LYS A 135 31.16 -22.72 13.32
C LYS A 135 29.73 -22.21 13.23
N PHE A 136 29.43 -21.44 12.19
CA PHE A 136 28.05 -21.19 11.77
C PHE A 136 27.69 -22.25 10.74
N ASP A 137 26.79 -23.15 11.11
CA ASP A 137 26.14 -24.02 10.16
C ASP A 137 25.08 -23.18 9.42
N VAL A 138 25.25 -23.04 8.11
CA VAL A 138 24.42 -22.20 7.23
C VAL A 138 23.05 -22.86 6.97
N ASN A 139 22.84 -24.07 7.51
CA ASN A 139 21.73 -24.96 7.20
C ASN A 139 20.50 -24.83 8.13
N ASP A 140 20.57 -24.01 9.20
CA ASP A 140 19.50 -23.90 10.21
C ASP A 140 18.40 -22.87 9.88
N PHE A 141 18.42 -22.26 8.69
CA PHE A 141 17.31 -21.42 8.23
C PHE A 141 16.12 -22.30 7.86
N SER A 142 15.32 -22.65 8.86
CA SER A 142 14.08 -23.40 8.69
C SER A 142 13.19 -22.74 7.61
N ALA A 143 12.51 -23.55 6.80
CA ALA A 143 11.63 -23.07 5.73
C ALA A 143 10.59 -22.03 6.23
N LEU A 144 10.21 -22.11 7.51
CA LEU A 144 9.32 -21.16 8.18
C LEU A 144 9.94 -19.76 8.31
N GLN A 145 11.22 -19.67 8.67
CA GLN A 145 11.92 -18.39 8.81
C GLN A 145 12.10 -17.69 7.46
N THR A 146 12.42 -18.47 6.41
CA THR A 146 12.50 -17.98 5.03
C THR A 146 11.14 -17.50 4.52
N GLY A 147 10.07 -18.23 4.83
CA GLY A 147 8.69 -17.84 4.49
C GLY A 147 8.25 -16.53 5.17
N LEU A 148 8.57 -16.36 6.45
CA LEU A 148 8.27 -15.12 7.19
C LEU A 148 9.03 -13.92 6.63
N LEU A 149 10.31 -14.10 6.27
CA LEU A 149 11.12 -13.06 5.63
C LEU A 149 10.51 -12.62 4.30
N LEU A 150 10.14 -13.58 3.45
CA LEU A 150 9.50 -13.31 2.16
C LEU A 150 8.17 -12.56 2.34
N TYR A 151 7.38 -12.94 3.35
CA TYR A 151 6.13 -12.27 3.68
C TYR A 151 6.34 -10.81 4.11
N ILE A 152 7.32 -10.52 4.98
CA ILE A 152 7.66 -9.16 5.41
C ILE A 152 8.11 -8.31 4.21
N VAL A 153 8.96 -8.86 3.34
CA VAL A 153 9.41 -8.20 2.11
C VAL A 153 8.22 -7.93 1.19
N ALA A 154 7.34 -8.91 0.97
CA ALA A 154 6.17 -8.74 0.12
C ALA A 154 5.23 -7.63 0.63
N ILE A 155 4.96 -7.57 1.94
CA ILE A 155 4.14 -6.51 2.54
C ILE A 155 4.79 -5.14 2.38
N SER A 156 6.10 -5.02 2.64
CA SER A 156 6.78 -3.73 2.52
C SER A 156 6.76 -3.19 1.09
N VAL A 157 7.02 -4.04 0.09
CA VAL A 157 6.93 -3.69 -1.33
C VAL A 157 5.50 -3.31 -1.71
N LEU A 158 4.50 -4.09 -1.28
CA LEU A 158 3.10 -3.77 -1.55
C LEU A 158 2.72 -2.42 -0.96
N LYS A 159 3.07 -2.16 0.31
CA LYS A 159 2.82 -0.88 0.97
C LYS A 159 3.47 0.28 0.21
N LEU A 160 4.70 0.12 -0.27
CA LEU A 160 5.38 1.16 -1.06
C LEU A 160 4.62 1.45 -2.37
N CYS A 161 4.21 0.40 -3.08
CA CYS A 161 3.39 0.50 -4.28
C CYS A 161 2.05 1.19 -4.00
N THR A 162 1.39 0.86 -2.87
CA THR A 162 0.13 1.49 -2.48
C THR A 162 0.29 2.99 -2.21
N ILE A 163 1.34 3.40 -1.49
CA ILE A 163 1.60 4.80 -1.17
C ILE A 163 1.89 5.58 -2.47
N LYS A 164 2.71 5.03 -3.36
CA LYS A 164 2.96 5.63 -4.68
C LYS A 164 1.67 5.77 -5.50
N ALA A 165 0.82 4.76 -5.52
CA ALA A 165 -0.46 4.80 -6.22
C ALA A 165 -1.42 5.84 -5.61
N VAL A 166 -1.46 5.95 -4.27
CA VAL A 166 -2.24 6.98 -3.57
C VAL A 166 -1.73 8.39 -3.92
N MET A 167 -0.42 8.61 -3.90
CA MET A 167 0.16 9.91 -4.24
C MET A 167 -0.11 10.30 -5.70
N SER A 168 0.05 9.37 -6.64
CA SER A 168 -0.31 9.59 -8.04
C SER A 168 -1.80 9.94 -8.20
N LEU A 169 -2.69 9.25 -7.49
CA LEU A 169 -4.12 9.54 -7.51
C LEU A 169 -4.44 10.92 -6.92
N LEU A 170 -3.79 11.30 -5.82
CA LEU A 170 -3.95 12.60 -5.19
C LEU A 170 -3.53 13.76 -6.10
N LEU A 171 -2.42 13.60 -6.84
CA LEU A 171 -1.97 14.59 -7.82
C LEU A 171 -2.97 14.76 -8.96
N ASN A 172 -3.53 13.65 -9.45
CA ASN A 172 -4.55 13.69 -10.50
C ASN A 172 -5.89 14.27 -10.04
N MET A 173 -6.19 14.21 -8.73
CA MET A 173 -7.37 14.83 -8.12
C MET A 173 -7.18 16.31 -7.76
N ALA A 174 -5.95 16.83 -7.76
CA ALA A 174 -5.69 18.22 -7.40
C ALA A 174 -6.17 19.18 -8.52
N PRO A 175 -6.70 20.36 -8.15
CA PRO A 175 -7.09 21.36 -9.14
C PRO A 175 -5.86 21.78 -9.97
N PRO A 176 -6.04 22.10 -11.26
CA PRO A 176 -4.94 22.61 -12.07
C PRO A 176 -4.36 23.86 -11.41
N LYS A 177 -3.02 23.91 -11.26
CA LYS A 177 -2.34 25.14 -10.85
C LYS A 177 -2.72 26.21 -11.86
N LYS A 178 -3.30 27.31 -11.39
CA LYS A 178 -3.47 28.49 -12.22
C LYS A 178 -2.06 28.94 -12.58
N THR A 179 -1.69 28.85 -13.84
CA THR A 179 -0.54 29.59 -14.38
C THR A 179 -0.87 31.06 -14.17
N SER A 180 -0.18 31.69 -13.22
CA SER A 180 -0.19 33.14 -13.06
C SER A 180 0.58 33.80 -14.18
#